data_AF-A0A942H1U0-F1
#
_entry.id   AF-A0A942H1U0-F1
#
_cell.length_a   1.000
_cell.length_b   1.000
_cell.length_c   1.000
_cell.angle_alpha   90.00
_cell.angle_beta   90.00
_cell.angle_gamma   90.00
#
_symmetry.space_group_name_H-M   'P 1'
#
loop_
_entity.id
_entity.type
_entity.pdbx_description
1 polymer ?
#
loop_
_entity_poly.entity_id
_entity_poly.type
_entity_poly.pdbx_seq_one_letter_code
_entity_poly.pdbx_strand_id
1 'polypeptide(L)'
;MLDLLIIGAGPAGLMAAFEAKRAGLTYLVVEKGLIANTIYNYPVGLTVFSTTNELEFAAGDLKPAREKPTREELLSYYVRFALNNDLNIHTEETVISIKELEPHTFSVRTDKAEYQTKNVLFAIGAMDHPRKLNVPGEDLPKVSDHFRETYPWVRKRALIVGGGNSAGEAALFLAQEGAETTLAIFRADWENNDPKQGCIKYWVKEPLEEELHQHCLRLFFLGKVIEIRDDSVVLESETGERVTIENDVVFVLIGSDADLAILKGLGVRTEKGKYGEVPIYSEETFETNVAGIYVAGHFTNQRHIKGAIDAAKALIPKLVSASQIWKSENSREFTN
;
A
#
# COMPACT_ATOMS: atom_id res chain seq x y z
N MET A 1 -25.45 11.01 11.48
CA MET A 1 -24.21 10.73 12.22
C MET A 1 -23.91 9.25 12.10
N LEU A 2 -22.70 8.89 11.66
CA LEU A 2 -22.23 7.52 11.49
C LEU A 2 -21.69 6.95 12.81
N ASP A 3 -21.75 5.64 12.98
CA ASP A 3 -21.01 4.96 14.05
C ASP A 3 -19.54 4.77 13.66
N LEU A 4 -19.25 4.59 12.36
CA LEU A 4 -17.88 4.40 11.85
C LEU A 4 -17.70 5.00 10.45
N LEU A 5 -16.65 5.79 10.26
CA LEU A 5 -16.15 6.18 8.93
C LEU A 5 -14.82 5.46 8.67
N ILE A 6 -14.71 4.79 7.53
CA ILE A 6 -13.53 4.02 7.13
C ILE A 6 -12.83 4.76 5.99
N ILE A 7 -11.54 5.03 6.13
CA ILE A 7 -10.75 5.73 5.12
C ILE A 7 -9.88 4.71 4.39
N GLY A 8 -10.18 4.50 3.10
CA GLY A 8 -9.54 3.52 2.22
C GLY A 8 -10.40 2.29 1.96
N ALA A 9 -10.56 1.91 0.69
CA ALA A 9 -11.27 0.73 0.22
C ALA A 9 -10.31 -0.37 -0.28
N GLY A 10 -9.14 -0.48 0.35
CA GLY A 10 -8.27 -1.66 0.23
C GLY A 10 -8.80 -2.87 1.02
N PRO A 11 -8.04 -3.99 1.07
CA PRO A 11 -8.50 -5.23 1.71
C PRO A 11 -8.95 -5.05 3.18
N ALA A 12 -8.21 -4.26 3.98
CA ALA A 12 -8.61 -3.95 5.36
C ALA A 12 -9.92 -3.16 5.42
N GLY A 13 -10.08 -2.13 4.59
CA GLY A 13 -11.27 -1.28 4.58
C GLY A 13 -12.52 -2.03 4.12
N LEU A 14 -12.40 -2.86 3.08
CA LEU A 14 -13.49 -3.71 2.59
C LEU A 14 -13.94 -4.72 3.64
N MET A 15 -12.99 -5.36 4.33
CA MET A 15 -13.31 -6.29 5.40
C MET A 15 -13.94 -5.57 6.61
N ALA A 16 -13.42 -4.41 6.99
CA ALA A 16 -13.99 -3.61 8.07
C ALA A 16 -15.43 -3.16 7.76
N ALA A 17 -15.70 -2.76 6.51
CA ALA A 17 -17.04 -2.40 6.06
C ALA A 17 -18.01 -3.58 6.11
N PHE A 18 -17.57 -4.76 5.67
CA PHE A 18 -18.37 -5.98 5.75
C PHE A 18 -18.72 -6.35 7.19
N GLU A 19 -17.74 -6.35 8.09
CA GLU A 19 -17.99 -6.64 9.50
C GLU A 19 -18.84 -5.56 10.18
N ALA A 20 -18.66 -4.28 9.82
CA ALA A 20 -19.50 -3.18 10.32
C ALA A 20 -20.96 -3.36 9.89
N LYS A 21 -21.19 -3.77 8.63
CA LYS A 21 -22.53 -4.11 8.12
C LYS A 21 -23.13 -5.28 8.90
N ARG A 22 -22.38 -6.36 9.12
CA ARG A 22 -22.83 -7.53 9.90
C ARG A 22 -23.18 -7.19 11.34
N ALA A 23 -22.46 -6.24 11.93
CA ALA A 23 -22.71 -5.73 13.27
C ALA A 23 -23.87 -4.71 13.35
N GLY A 24 -24.48 -4.34 12.22
CA GLY A 24 -25.58 -3.37 12.17
C GLY A 24 -25.15 -1.92 12.45
N LEU A 25 -23.87 -1.60 12.27
CA LEU A 25 -23.36 -0.23 12.43
C LEU A 25 -23.78 0.65 11.25
N THR A 26 -24.05 1.93 11.51
CA THR A 26 -24.10 2.93 10.44
C THR A 26 -22.68 3.29 10.03
N TYR A 27 -22.30 3.01 8.78
CA TYR A 27 -20.94 3.24 8.30
C TYR A 27 -20.87 3.80 6.88
N LEU A 28 -19.71 4.37 6.56
CA LEU A 28 -19.32 4.79 5.21
C LEU A 28 -17.84 4.49 4.99
N VAL A 29 -17.48 3.96 3.83
CA VAL A 29 -16.09 3.92 3.35
C VAL A 29 -15.86 5.09 2.40
N VAL A 30 -14.79 5.83 2.60
CA VAL A 30 -14.33 6.90 1.69
C VAL A 30 -12.99 6.46 1.08
N GLU A 31 -12.94 6.37 -0.24
CA GLU A 31 -11.77 5.97 -1.02
C GLU A 31 -11.43 7.03 -2.07
N LYS A 32 -10.17 7.46 -2.08
CA LYS A 32 -9.69 8.52 -2.98
C LYS A 32 -9.59 8.10 -4.44
N GLY A 33 -9.38 6.81 -4.70
CA GLY A 33 -9.31 6.21 -6.03
C GLY A 33 -10.43 5.21 -6.25
N LEU A 34 -10.05 4.01 -6.71
CA LEU A 34 -10.97 2.90 -6.95
C LEU A 34 -10.99 1.92 -5.77
N ILE A 35 -12.01 1.06 -5.72
CA ILE A 35 -11.98 -0.11 -4.83
C ILE A 35 -10.69 -0.91 -5.11
N ALA A 36 -9.94 -1.22 -4.06
CA ALA A 36 -8.63 -1.86 -4.12
C ALA A 36 -7.61 -1.11 -5.03
N ASN A 37 -7.59 0.23 -4.96
CA ASN A 37 -6.74 1.09 -5.80
C ASN A 37 -5.26 0.68 -5.85
N THR A 38 -4.68 0.23 -4.72
CA THR A 38 -3.30 -0.26 -4.69
C THR A 38 -3.09 -1.44 -5.64
N ILE A 39 -4.02 -2.40 -5.67
CA ILE A 39 -3.95 -3.58 -6.55
C ILE A 39 -4.24 -3.19 -7.98
N TYR A 40 -5.16 -2.25 -8.22
CA TYR A 40 -5.32 -1.66 -9.54
C TYR A 40 -3.99 -1.06 -10.06
N ASN A 41 -3.12 -0.52 -9.21
CA ASN A 41 -1.83 0.02 -9.64
C ASN A 41 -0.69 -1.01 -9.68
N TYR A 42 -0.94 -2.29 -9.37
CA TYR A 42 0.04 -3.34 -9.64
C TYR A 42 0.29 -3.50 -11.16
N PRO A 43 1.43 -4.06 -11.56
CA PRO A 43 1.70 -4.37 -12.95
C PRO A 43 0.59 -5.19 -13.61
N VAL A 44 0.25 -4.85 -14.84
CA VAL A 44 -0.77 -5.55 -15.64
C VAL A 44 -0.31 -6.99 -15.88
N GLY A 45 -1.20 -7.97 -15.67
CA GLY A 45 -0.89 -9.38 -15.83
C GLY A 45 -0.04 -10.00 -14.71
N LEU A 46 0.32 -9.23 -13.67
CA LEU A 46 1.04 -9.75 -12.50
C LEU A 46 0.25 -10.91 -11.87
N THR A 47 0.91 -12.05 -11.65
CA THR A 47 0.42 -13.10 -10.76
C THR A 47 0.94 -12.80 -9.36
N VAL A 48 0.04 -12.63 -8.39
CA VAL A 48 0.48 -12.31 -7.03
C VAL A 48 1.13 -13.52 -6.37
N PHE A 49 2.02 -13.29 -5.42
CA PHE A 49 2.74 -14.35 -4.74
C PHE A 49 1.90 -15.09 -3.69
N SER A 50 0.88 -14.43 -3.14
CA SER A 50 0.03 -14.96 -2.06
C SER A 50 -0.95 -16.01 -2.57
N THR A 51 -1.24 -16.99 -1.72
CA THR A 51 -2.24 -18.03 -1.99
C THR A 51 -3.66 -17.48 -1.78
N THR A 52 -4.66 -18.18 -2.29
CA THR A 52 -6.06 -17.73 -2.22
C THR A 52 -6.54 -17.50 -0.78
N ASN A 53 -6.22 -18.40 0.15
CA ASN A 53 -6.55 -18.29 1.57
C ASN A 53 -5.88 -17.09 2.30
N GLU A 54 -4.84 -16.50 1.71
CA GLU A 54 -4.21 -15.28 2.24
C GLU A 54 -4.91 -14.00 1.75
N LEU A 55 -5.69 -14.09 0.68
CA LEU A 55 -6.25 -12.95 -0.06
C LEU A 55 -7.77 -12.86 0.03
N GLU A 56 -8.42 -14.00 0.27
CA GLU A 56 -9.87 -14.10 0.35
C GLU A 56 -10.44 -13.60 1.68
N PHE A 57 -11.72 -13.23 1.63
CA PHE A 57 -12.44 -12.65 2.75
C PHE A 57 -13.21 -13.72 3.50
N ALA A 58 -13.79 -14.71 2.80
CA ALA A 58 -14.22 -15.97 3.37
C ALA A 58 -13.62 -17.17 2.60
N ALA A 59 -13.57 -18.31 3.28
CA ALA A 59 -12.93 -19.51 2.77
C ALA A 59 -13.61 -20.02 1.49
N GLY A 60 -12.85 -20.13 0.40
CA GLY A 60 -13.33 -20.62 -0.89
C GLY A 60 -14.03 -19.57 -1.76
N ASP A 61 -13.98 -18.30 -1.39
CA ASP A 61 -14.56 -17.21 -2.19
C ASP A 61 -13.73 -16.94 -3.45
N LEU A 62 -12.39 -16.96 -3.32
CA LEU A 62 -11.48 -16.63 -4.40
C LEU A 62 -11.11 -17.88 -5.20
N LYS A 63 -11.61 -17.97 -6.44
CA LYS A 63 -11.42 -19.11 -7.35
C LYS A 63 -10.70 -18.68 -8.64
N PRO A 64 -9.37 -18.46 -8.59
CA PRO A 64 -8.59 -18.13 -9.76
C PRO A 64 -8.50 -19.32 -10.72
N ALA A 65 -8.22 -19.03 -12.00
CA ALA A 65 -8.00 -20.05 -13.04
C ALA A 65 -6.66 -20.78 -12.85
N ARG A 66 -5.72 -20.17 -12.12
CA ARG A 66 -4.39 -20.70 -11.78
C ARG A 66 -4.29 -20.92 -10.28
N GLU A 67 -3.19 -21.55 -9.82
CA GLU A 67 -2.94 -21.75 -8.39
C GLU A 67 -2.94 -20.44 -7.58
N LYS A 68 -2.31 -19.39 -8.15
CA LYS A 68 -2.27 -18.04 -7.57
C LYS A 68 -3.02 -17.06 -8.46
N PRO A 69 -3.74 -16.09 -7.87
CA PRO A 69 -4.55 -15.17 -8.66
C PRO A 69 -3.69 -14.15 -9.39
N THR A 70 -4.16 -13.76 -10.56
CA THR A 70 -3.69 -12.55 -11.24
C THR A 70 -4.19 -11.29 -10.55
N ARG A 71 -3.55 -10.15 -10.83
CA ARG A 71 -4.02 -8.81 -10.45
C ARG A 71 -5.50 -8.61 -10.79
N GLU A 72 -5.90 -8.98 -12.01
CA GLU A 72 -7.25 -8.78 -12.53
C GLU A 72 -8.28 -9.68 -11.85
N GLU A 73 -7.92 -10.94 -11.56
CA GLU A 73 -8.77 -11.85 -10.78
C GLU A 73 -8.98 -11.35 -9.36
N LEU A 74 -7.92 -10.87 -8.71
CA LEU A 74 -7.98 -10.32 -7.36
C LEU A 74 -8.80 -9.03 -7.30
N LEU A 75 -8.61 -8.11 -8.26
CA LEU A 75 -9.39 -6.89 -8.37
C LEU A 75 -10.88 -7.21 -8.59
N SER A 76 -11.18 -8.12 -9.52
CA SER A 76 -12.55 -8.56 -9.80
C SER A 76 -13.21 -9.18 -8.57
N TYR A 77 -12.45 -9.96 -7.81
CA TYR A 77 -12.92 -10.55 -6.57
C TYR A 77 -13.30 -9.49 -5.53
N TYR A 78 -12.45 -8.50 -5.27
CA TYR A 78 -12.75 -7.44 -4.31
C TYR A 78 -13.90 -6.53 -4.73
N VAL A 79 -14.00 -6.19 -6.02
CA VAL A 79 -15.15 -5.44 -6.54
C VAL A 79 -16.44 -6.24 -6.39
N ARG A 80 -16.44 -7.53 -6.77
CA ARG A 80 -17.62 -8.41 -6.62
C ARG A 80 -18.00 -8.58 -5.16
N PHE A 81 -17.04 -8.71 -4.26
CA PHE A 81 -17.32 -8.79 -2.83
C PHE A 81 -18.04 -7.53 -2.32
N ALA A 82 -17.58 -6.35 -2.71
CA ALA A 82 -18.24 -5.10 -2.34
C ALA A 82 -19.67 -5.00 -2.89
N LEU A 83 -19.88 -5.38 -4.15
CA LEU A 83 -21.19 -5.36 -4.81
C LEU A 83 -22.16 -6.40 -4.24
N ASN A 84 -21.73 -7.65 -4.08
CA ASN A 84 -22.56 -8.75 -3.59
C ASN A 84 -23.01 -8.52 -2.14
N ASN A 85 -22.20 -7.81 -1.36
CA ASN A 85 -22.53 -7.43 0.01
C ASN A 85 -23.13 -6.03 0.12
N ASP A 86 -23.34 -5.32 -0.99
CA ASP A 86 -23.89 -3.96 -1.05
C ASP A 86 -23.22 -3.05 0.00
N LEU A 87 -21.89 -2.98 -0.06
CA LEU A 87 -21.10 -2.18 0.87
C LEU A 87 -21.22 -0.69 0.53
N ASN A 88 -21.40 0.15 1.55
CA ASN A 88 -21.52 1.59 1.37
C ASN A 88 -20.14 2.23 1.19
N ILE A 89 -19.74 2.47 -0.06
CA ILE A 89 -18.42 2.97 -0.45
C ILE A 89 -18.57 4.15 -1.40
N HIS A 90 -17.95 5.27 -1.05
CA HIS A 90 -17.75 6.41 -1.94
C HIS A 90 -16.34 6.39 -2.49
N THR A 91 -16.21 6.17 -3.80
CA THR A 91 -14.94 6.22 -4.53
C THR A 91 -14.65 7.61 -5.08
N GLU A 92 -13.41 7.82 -5.49
CA GLU A 92 -12.91 9.08 -6.01
C GLU A 92 -13.14 10.27 -5.06
N GLU A 93 -13.19 10.01 -3.75
CA GLU A 93 -13.46 11.00 -2.70
C GLU A 93 -12.30 11.01 -1.70
N THR A 94 -11.63 12.15 -1.58
CA THR A 94 -10.41 12.28 -0.79
C THR A 94 -10.71 12.92 0.55
N VAL A 95 -10.33 12.27 1.66
CA VAL A 95 -10.36 12.90 2.99
C VAL A 95 -9.29 13.98 3.08
N ILE A 96 -9.68 15.22 3.36
CA ILE A 96 -8.77 16.37 3.44
C ILE A 96 -8.40 16.67 4.89
N SER A 97 -9.36 16.57 5.81
CA SER A 97 -9.12 16.91 7.22
C SER A 97 -10.13 16.26 8.14
N ILE A 98 -9.70 15.96 9.36
CA ILE A 98 -10.55 15.45 10.44
C ILE A 98 -10.38 16.35 11.66
N LYS A 99 -11.48 16.70 12.32
CA LYS A 99 -11.49 17.46 13.57
C LYS A 99 -12.40 16.79 14.58
N GLU A 100 -11.95 16.69 15.81
CA GLU A 100 -12.83 16.36 16.93
C GLU A 100 -13.69 17.60 17.26
N LEU A 101 -15.01 17.42 17.25
CA LEU A 101 -15.97 18.49 17.57
C LEU A 101 -16.32 18.48 19.05
N GLU A 102 -16.57 17.28 19.57
CA GLU A 102 -16.92 16.95 20.95
C GLU A 102 -16.25 15.61 21.28
N PRO A 103 -16.07 15.25 22.56
CA PRO A 103 -15.50 13.96 22.94
C PRO A 103 -16.18 12.81 22.19
N HIS A 104 -15.39 12.04 21.45
CA HIS A 104 -15.87 10.90 20.63
C HIS A 104 -16.80 11.27 19.47
N THR A 105 -16.72 12.51 18.95
CA THR A 105 -17.43 12.93 17.74
C THR A 105 -16.50 13.69 16.80
N PHE A 106 -16.36 13.18 15.58
CA PHE A 106 -15.46 13.72 14.56
C PHE A 106 -16.24 14.29 13.38
N SER A 107 -15.82 15.47 12.91
CA SER A 107 -16.12 15.92 11.54
C SER A 107 -15.01 15.48 10.60
N VAL A 108 -15.38 14.78 9.55
CA VAL A 108 -14.51 14.35 8.45
C VAL A 108 -14.90 15.14 7.21
N ARG A 109 -14.02 16.02 6.76
CA ARG A 109 -14.20 16.81 5.54
C ARG A 109 -13.44 16.18 4.39
N THR A 110 -14.13 15.97 3.28
CA THR A 110 -13.58 15.49 2.02
C THR A 110 -13.56 16.61 0.98
N ASP A 111 -13.09 16.30 -0.22
CA ASP A 111 -13.21 17.16 -1.40
C ASP A 111 -14.63 17.25 -1.98
N LYS A 112 -15.54 16.36 -1.54
CA LYS A 112 -16.93 16.32 -2.02
C LYS A 112 -17.98 16.67 -0.97
N ALA A 113 -17.72 16.39 0.31
CA ALA A 113 -18.71 16.43 1.36
C ALA A 113 -18.09 16.60 2.77
N GLU A 114 -18.96 16.67 3.77
CA GLU A 114 -18.58 16.64 5.18
C GLU A 114 -19.47 15.62 5.91
N TYR A 115 -18.85 14.79 6.74
CA TYR A 115 -19.52 13.73 7.49
C TYR A 115 -19.24 13.86 8.98
N GLN A 116 -20.22 13.51 9.79
CA GLN A 116 -20.04 13.36 11.24
C GLN A 116 -20.09 11.89 11.62
N THR A 117 -19.10 11.46 12.40
CA THR A 117 -18.94 10.07 12.85
C THR A 117 -18.45 10.00 14.30
N LYS A 118 -18.79 8.92 15.00
CA LYS A 118 -18.24 8.65 16.33
C LYS A 118 -16.82 8.10 16.29
N ASN A 119 -16.55 7.26 15.29
CA ASN A 119 -15.27 6.58 15.14
C ASN A 119 -14.73 6.76 13.72
N VAL A 120 -13.41 6.77 13.59
CA VAL A 120 -12.69 6.78 12.31
C VAL A 120 -11.71 5.62 12.27
N LEU A 121 -11.78 4.81 11.22
CA LEU A 121 -10.78 3.78 10.92
C LEU A 121 -9.91 4.23 9.75
N PHE A 122 -8.61 4.38 9.96
CA PHE A 122 -7.63 4.57 8.90
C PHE A 122 -7.20 3.21 8.34
N ALA A 123 -7.55 2.94 7.08
CA ALA A 123 -7.20 1.74 6.32
C ALA A 123 -6.47 2.11 5.01
N ILE A 124 -5.63 3.15 5.07
CA ILE A 124 -5.05 3.86 3.92
C ILE A 124 -3.85 3.18 3.24
N GLY A 125 -3.31 2.12 3.83
CA GLY A 125 -2.08 1.48 3.33
C GLY A 125 -0.85 2.39 3.42
N ALA A 126 0.20 2.10 2.64
CA ALA A 126 1.43 2.91 2.61
C ALA A 126 2.02 3.09 1.20
N MET A 127 1.25 2.82 0.15
CA MET A 127 1.75 2.82 -1.24
C MET A 127 1.62 4.17 -1.95
N ASP A 128 1.12 5.18 -1.24
CA ASP A 128 0.66 6.43 -1.85
C ASP A 128 1.68 7.57 -1.81
N HIS A 129 2.72 7.43 -0.96
CA HIS A 129 3.78 8.42 -0.84
C HIS A 129 5.11 7.74 -1.17
N PRO A 130 5.43 7.57 -2.47
CA PRO A 130 6.69 6.98 -2.90
C PRO A 130 7.86 7.82 -2.40
N ARG A 131 8.91 7.13 -1.95
CA ARG A 131 10.14 7.80 -1.51
C ARG A 131 10.81 8.47 -2.69
N LYS A 132 11.36 9.65 -2.44
CA LYS A 132 12.07 10.46 -3.43
C LYS A 132 13.60 10.30 -3.26
N LEU A 133 14.30 10.26 -4.38
CA LEU A 133 15.76 10.34 -4.47
C LEU A 133 16.27 11.71 -4.02
N ASN A 134 15.47 12.77 -4.19
CA ASN A 134 15.81 14.17 -3.95
C ASN A 134 17.03 14.63 -4.76
N VAL A 135 17.01 14.31 -6.06
CA VAL A 135 18.07 14.65 -7.01
C VAL A 135 17.54 15.56 -8.13
N PRO A 136 18.39 16.38 -8.75
CA PRO A 136 17.99 17.14 -9.94
C PRO A 136 17.42 16.21 -11.03
N GLY A 137 16.28 16.61 -11.60
CA GLY A 137 15.61 15.91 -12.68
C GLY A 137 14.72 14.72 -12.28
N GLU A 138 14.54 14.46 -10.97
CA GLU A 138 13.60 13.43 -10.50
C GLU A 138 12.15 13.66 -10.94
N ASP A 139 11.75 14.90 -11.18
CA ASP A 139 10.40 15.26 -11.63
C ASP A 139 10.24 15.27 -13.17
N LEU A 140 11.25 14.80 -13.92
CA LEU A 140 11.15 14.72 -15.38
C LEU A 140 10.06 13.72 -15.81
N PRO A 141 9.33 13.96 -16.92
CA PRO A 141 8.23 13.08 -17.36
C PRO A 141 8.61 11.62 -17.65
N LYS A 142 9.90 11.33 -17.85
CA LYS A 142 10.45 9.98 -18.05
C LYS A 142 10.66 9.19 -16.76
N VAL A 143 10.53 9.85 -15.61
CA VAL A 143 10.74 9.25 -14.29
C VAL A 143 9.38 8.82 -13.75
N SER A 144 9.29 7.57 -13.32
CA SER A 144 8.09 7.01 -12.70
C SER A 144 8.45 6.31 -11.41
N ASP A 145 7.69 6.56 -10.34
CA ASP A 145 7.77 5.83 -9.07
C ASP A 145 6.89 4.56 -9.07
N HIS A 146 6.26 4.26 -10.21
CA HIS A 146 5.42 3.09 -10.42
C HIS A 146 5.77 2.35 -11.72
N PHE A 147 5.82 1.02 -11.65
CA PHE A 147 5.90 0.15 -12.82
C PHE A 147 4.53 -0.48 -13.09
N ARG A 148 4.01 -0.31 -14.31
CA ARG A 148 2.65 -0.75 -14.67
C ARG A 148 2.62 -1.73 -15.84
N GLU A 149 3.39 -1.49 -16.88
CA GLU A 149 3.35 -2.31 -18.09
C GLU A 149 4.67 -2.21 -18.86
N THR A 150 5.03 -3.31 -19.51
CA THR A 150 6.31 -3.46 -20.19
C THR A 150 6.30 -3.00 -21.65
N TYR A 151 5.21 -3.25 -22.37
CA TYR A 151 5.17 -3.10 -23.83
C TYR A 151 5.52 -1.70 -24.38
N PRO A 152 5.28 -0.57 -23.67
CA PRO A 152 5.77 0.74 -24.12
C PRO A 152 7.30 0.86 -24.22
N TRP A 153 8.04 -0.06 -23.62
CA TRP A 153 9.50 0.00 -23.42
C TRP A 153 10.29 -1.02 -24.24
N VAL A 154 9.61 -1.80 -25.10
CA VAL A 154 10.27 -2.74 -26.01
C VAL A 154 11.28 -2.01 -26.89
N ARG A 155 12.52 -2.53 -26.96
CA ARG A 155 13.68 -1.93 -27.65
C ARG A 155 14.04 -0.52 -27.18
N LYS A 156 13.64 -0.14 -25.97
CA LYS A 156 14.06 1.09 -25.30
C LYS A 156 14.94 0.75 -24.10
N ARG A 157 15.66 1.75 -23.62
CA ARG A 157 16.57 1.65 -22.48
C ARG A 157 15.82 2.01 -21.20
N ALA A 158 15.67 1.06 -20.30
CA ALA A 158 15.01 1.25 -19.03
C ALA A 158 16.02 1.17 -17.89
N LEU A 159 16.07 2.21 -17.05
CA LEU A 159 16.81 2.21 -15.80
C LEU A 159 15.85 1.97 -14.63
N ILE A 160 16.09 0.96 -13.82
CA ILE A 160 15.36 0.73 -12.57
C ILE A 160 16.30 1.08 -11.41
N VAL A 161 15.84 1.89 -10.47
CA VAL A 161 16.56 2.22 -9.22
C VAL A 161 15.81 1.60 -8.05
N GLY A 162 16.41 0.64 -7.37
CA GLY A 162 15.82 0.01 -6.19
C GLY A 162 16.33 -1.40 -5.92
N GLY A 163 16.19 -1.86 -4.67
CA GLY A 163 16.69 -3.17 -4.22
C GLY A 163 15.62 -4.14 -3.70
N GLY A 164 14.35 -3.73 -3.66
CA GLY A 164 13.26 -4.57 -3.20
C GLY A 164 12.68 -5.47 -4.29
N ASN A 165 11.78 -6.38 -3.90
CA ASN A 165 11.10 -7.28 -4.83
C ASN A 165 10.41 -6.56 -6.00
N SER A 166 9.79 -5.41 -5.77
CA SER A 166 9.14 -4.63 -6.85
C SER A 166 10.13 -4.15 -7.92
N ALA A 167 11.35 -3.76 -7.53
CA ALA A 167 12.40 -3.37 -8.47
C ALA A 167 12.88 -4.58 -9.28
N GLY A 168 13.05 -5.72 -8.62
CA GLY A 168 13.40 -6.98 -9.27
C GLY A 168 12.33 -7.46 -10.27
N GLU A 169 11.05 -7.43 -9.90
CA GLU A 169 9.94 -7.83 -10.78
C GLU A 169 9.85 -6.92 -12.01
N ALA A 170 9.97 -5.60 -11.81
CA ALA A 170 9.98 -4.65 -12.92
C ALA A 170 11.15 -4.89 -13.88
N ALA A 171 12.36 -5.08 -13.34
CA ALA A 171 13.54 -5.37 -14.15
C ALA A 171 13.40 -6.69 -14.92
N LEU A 172 12.85 -7.73 -14.30
CA LEU A 172 12.62 -9.02 -14.94
C LEU A 172 11.61 -8.91 -16.08
N PHE A 173 10.47 -8.27 -15.83
CA PHE A 173 9.43 -8.09 -16.86
C PHE A 173 9.97 -7.28 -18.04
N LEU A 174 10.68 -6.18 -17.77
CA LEU A 174 11.31 -5.35 -18.80
C LEU A 174 12.32 -6.12 -19.65
N ALA A 175 13.21 -6.88 -19.02
CA ALA A 175 14.20 -7.68 -19.72
C ALA A 175 13.55 -8.75 -20.62
N GLN A 176 12.58 -9.49 -20.10
CA GLN A 176 11.93 -10.61 -20.81
C GLN A 176 11.11 -10.18 -22.02
N GLU A 177 10.52 -8.99 -21.99
CA GLU A 177 9.75 -8.46 -23.12
C GLU A 177 10.60 -7.59 -24.08
N GLY A 178 11.92 -7.53 -23.86
CA GLY A 178 12.87 -6.96 -24.82
C GLY A 178 13.20 -5.48 -24.64
N ALA A 179 13.10 -4.93 -23.42
CA ALA A 179 13.71 -3.66 -23.08
C ALA A 179 15.21 -3.85 -22.73
N GLU A 180 16.07 -2.92 -23.15
CA GLU A 180 17.46 -2.87 -22.71
C GLU A 180 17.51 -2.40 -21.25
N THR A 181 17.59 -3.34 -20.34
CA THR A 181 17.27 -3.09 -18.93
C THR A 181 18.53 -2.94 -18.10
N THR A 182 18.62 -1.90 -17.27
CA THR A 182 19.64 -1.75 -16.23
C THR A 182 19.00 -1.66 -14.86
N LEU A 183 19.33 -2.60 -13.97
CA LEU A 183 18.95 -2.55 -12.56
C LEU A 183 20.08 -1.92 -11.75
N ALA A 184 19.87 -0.68 -11.29
CA ALA A 184 20.73 0.02 -10.35
C ALA A 184 20.29 -0.29 -8.91
N ILE A 185 21.15 -1.02 -8.19
CA ILE A 185 20.84 -1.61 -6.88
C ILE A 185 22.05 -1.52 -5.96
N PHE A 186 21.84 -1.36 -4.66
CA PHE A 186 22.93 -1.48 -3.68
C PHE A 186 23.40 -2.93 -3.59
N ARG A 187 24.72 -3.16 -3.53
CA ARG A 187 25.29 -4.51 -3.38
C ARG A 187 24.68 -5.27 -2.20
N ALA A 188 24.51 -4.59 -1.07
CA ALA A 188 23.90 -5.17 0.12
C ALA A 188 22.46 -5.67 -0.12
N ASP A 189 21.67 -4.97 -0.94
CA ASP A 189 20.31 -5.39 -1.29
C ASP A 189 20.31 -6.56 -2.27
N TRP A 190 21.24 -6.56 -3.25
CA TRP A 190 21.41 -7.68 -4.17
C TRP A 190 21.82 -8.96 -3.45
N GLU A 191 22.75 -8.88 -2.49
CA GLU A 191 23.26 -10.02 -1.73
C GLU A 191 22.30 -10.46 -0.60
N ASN A 192 21.31 -9.64 -0.25
CA ASN A 192 20.31 -9.97 0.75
C ASN A 192 19.40 -11.11 0.28
N ASN A 193 19.35 -12.19 1.04
CA ASN A 193 18.44 -13.33 0.80
C ASN A 193 17.43 -13.53 1.95
N ASP A 194 17.38 -12.64 2.94
CA ASP A 194 16.47 -12.76 4.08
C ASP A 194 15.07 -12.23 3.71
N PRO A 195 14.04 -13.10 3.61
CA PRO A 195 12.69 -12.67 3.28
C PRO A 195 12.10 -11.69 4.28
N LYS A 196 12.60 -11.70 5.53
CA LYS A 196 12.19 -10.76 6.59
C LYS A 196 12.83 -9.40 6.39
N GLN A 197 13.90 -9.24 5.62
CA GLN A 197 14.55 -7.94 5.40
C GLN A 197 14.14 -7.27 4.08
N GLY A 198 13.13 -7.81 3.39
CA GLY A 198 12.64 -7.20 2.14
C GLY A 198 13.50 -7.51 0.92
N CYS A 199 14.24 -8.62 0.93
CA CYS A 199 15.01 -9.07 -0.23
C CYS A 199 14.13 -9.26 -1.49
N ILE A 200 14.79 -9.23 -2.65
CA ILE A 200 14.24 -9.79 -3.89
C ILE A 200 14.00 -11.28 -3.64
N LYS A 201 12.77 -11.73 -3.86
CA LYS A 201 12.40 -13.11 -3.56
C LYS A 201 13.07 -14.07 -4.53
N TYR A 202 13.38 -15.29 -4.07
CA TYR A 202 14.18 -16.24 -4.86
C TYR A 202 13.56 -16.52 -6.25
N TRP A 203 12.23 -16.62 -6.34
CA TRP A 203 11.51 -16.84 -7.60
C TRP A 203 11.58 -15.68 -8.59
N VAL A 204 12.02 -14.49 -8.15
CA VAL A 204 12.33 -13.34 -9.01
C VAL A 204 13.84 -13.27 -9.25
N LYS A 205 14.64 -13.49 -8.21
CA LYS A 205 16.10 -13.40 -8.24
C LYS A 205 16.74 -14.44 -9.16
N GLU A 206 16.30 -15.70 -9.09
CA GLU A 206 16.83 -16.76 -9.95
C GLU A 206 16.60 -16.47 -11.45
N PRO A 207 15.38 -16.09 -11.90
CA PRO A 207 15.19 -15.62 -13.28
C PRO A 207 16.00 -14.37 -13.64
N LEU A 208 16.14 -13.40 -12.73
CA LEU A 208 16.99 -12.22 -12.98
C LEU A 208 18.45 -12.62 -13.21
N GLU A 209 18.98 -13.54 -12.42
CA GLU A 209 20.34 -14.07 -12.56
C GLU A 209 20.53 -14.78 -13.91
N GLU A 210 19.51 -15.49 -14.41
CA GLU A 210 19.52 -16.08 -15.75
C GLU A 210 19.50 -15.01 -16.86
N GLU A 211 18.66 -13.97 -16.73
CA GLU A 211 18.61 -12.85 -17.69
C GLU A 211 19.93 -12.06 -17.77
N LEU A 212 20.71 -11.99 -16.68
CA LEU A 212 22.06 -11.41 -16.70
C LEU A 212 22.99 -12.18 -17.66
N HIS A 213 22.80 -13.49 -17.81
CA HIS A 213 23.58 -14.32 -18.73
C HIS A 213 23.13 -14.17 -20.18
N GLN A 214 21.87 -13.81 -20.44
CA GLN A 214 21.28 -13.71 -21.78
C GLN A 214 21.39 -12.30 -22.42
N HIS A 215 22.14 -11.37 -21.81
CA HIS A 215 22.46 -10.00 -22.28
C HIS A 215 21.31 -8.98 -22.36
N CYS A 216 20.10 -9.30 -21.89
CA CYS A 216 18.96 -8.36 -21.87
C CYS A 216 18.92 -7.51 -20.58
N LEU A 217 19.60 -7.94 -19.52
CA LEU A 217 19.69 -7.24 -18.23
C LEU A 217 21.13 -6.89 -17.89
N ARG A 218 21.34 -5.68 -17.37
CA ARG A 218 22.61 -5.22 -16.77
C ARG A 218 22.39 -4.90 -15.30
N LEU A 219 23.36 -5.27 -14.47
CA LEU A 219 23.40 -4.87 -13.07
C LEU A 219 24.36 -3.71 -12.89
N PHE A 220 23.92 -2.66 -12.18
CA PHE A 220 24.79 -1.56 -11.76
C PHE A 220 24.80 -1.48 -10.24
N PHE A 221 25.95 -1.75 -9.62
CA PHE A 221 26.10 -1.60 -8.18
C PHE A 221 26.19 -0.12 -7.82
N LEU A 222 25.07 0.38 -7.30
CA LEU A 222 24.83 1.78 -7.03
C LEU A 222 25.58 2.23 -5.76
N GLY A 223 26.18 3.41 -5.81
CA GLY A 223 26.56 4.21 -4.64
C GLY A 223 25.49 5.28 -4.37
N LYS A 224 25.13 6.06 -5.39
CA LYS A 224 23.98 6.99 -5.38
C LYS A 224 23.62 7.47 -6.78
N VAL A 225 22.39 7.94 -6.95
CA VAL A 225 21.98 8.73 -8.12
C VAL A 225 22.45 10.17 -7.90
N ILE A 226 23.08 10.78 -8.91
CA ILE A 226 23.58 12.16 -8.83
C ILE A 226 22.57 13.14 -9.44
N GLU A 227 22.13 12.85 -10.66
CA GLU A 227 21.13 13.65 -11.38
C GLU A 227 20.51 12.83 -12.52
N ILE A 228 19.29 13.19 -12.90
CA ILE A 228 18.55 12.64 -14.03
C ILE A 228 18.42 13.76 -15.07
N ARG A 229 18.72 13.44 -16.32
CA ARG A 229 18.64 14.34 -17.48
C ARG A 229 17.63 13.78 -18.49
N ASP A 230 17.31 14.55 -19.52
CA ASP A 230 16.29 14.19 -20.52
C ASP A 230 16.58 12.85 -21.22
N ASP A 231 17.84 12.52 -21.47
CA ASP A 231 18.28 11.33 -22.23
C ASP A 231 19.24 10.41 -21.45
N SER A 232 19.63 10.80 -20.23
CA SER A 232 20.68 10.13 -19.49
C SER A 232 20.55 10.31 -17.98
N VAL A 233 21.18 9.44 -17.20
CA VAL A 233 21.26 9.53 -15.74
C VAL A 233 22.73 9.45 -15.34
N VAL A 234 23.15 10.32 -14.43
CA VAL A 234 24.49 10.26 -13.83
C VAL A 234 24.39 9.49 -12.53
N LEU A 235 25.07 8.35 -12.49
CA LEU A 235 25.18 7.49 -11.32
C LEU A 235 26.59 7.55 -10.76
N GLU A 236 26.71 7.40 -9.45
CA GLU A 236 27.95 7.05 -8.77
C GLU A 236 27.88 5.56 -8.42
N SER A 237 28.90 4.79 -8.77
CA SER A 237 29.00 3.37 -8.39
C SER A 237 29.37 3.22 -6.92
N GLU A 238 29.29 1.99 -6.41
CA GLU A 238 29.77 1.68 -5.05
C GLU A 238 31.26 1.97 -4.82
N THR A 239 32.06 2.11 -5.89
CA THR A 239 33.49 2.46 -5.82
C THR A 239 33.74 3.97 -5.87
N GLY A 240 32.69 4.78 -6.04
CA GLY A 240 32.79 6.24 -6.19
C GLY A 240 33.03 6.72 -7.63
N GLU A 241 33.07 5.81 -8.61
CA GLU A 241 33.20 6.18 -10.02
C GLU A 241 31.88 6.73 -10.56
N ARG A 242 31.95 7.84 -11.30
CA ARG A 242 30.77 8.43 -11.95
C ARG A 242 30.60 7.87 -13.35
N VAL A 243 29.41 7.35 -13.63
CA VAL A 243 29.02 6.79 -14.93
C VAL A 243 27.76 7.49 -15.41
N THR A 244 27.73 7.83 -16.69
CA THR A 244 26.52 8.34 -17.35
C THR A 244 25.88 7.20 -18.14
N ILE A 245 24.62 6.88 -17.85
CA ILE A 245 23.85 5.84 -18.53
C ILE A 245 22.75 6.51 -19.35
N GLU A 246 22.78 6.30 -20.66
CA GLU A 246 21.68 6.73 -21.54
C GLU A 246 20.44 5.88 -21.27
N ASN A 247 19.27 6.52 -21.22
CA ASN A 247 18.01 5.84 -20.91
C ASN A 247 16.82 6.61 -21.48
N ASP A 248 15.73 5.89 -21.74
CA ASP A 248 14.47 6.47 -22.24
C ASP A 248 13.43 6.56 -21.12
N VAL A 249 13.55 5.74 -20.08
CA VAL A 249 12.69 5.75 -18.89
C VAL A 249 13.48 5.41 -17.63
N VAL A 250 13.10 6.00 -16.50
CA VAL A 250 13.64 5.68 -15.17
C VAL A 250 12.50 5.26 -14.24
N PHE A 251 12.60 4.06 -13.67
CA PHE A 251 11.70 3.59 -12.62
C PHE A 251 12.37 3.70 -11.25
N VAL A 252 11.86 4.59 -10.39
CA VAL A 252 12.35 4.82 -9.03
C VAL A 252 11.53 3.99 -8.06
N LEU A 253 11.95 2.75 -7.82
CA LEU A 253 11.23 1.74 -7.05
C LEU A 253 11.91 1.50 -5.69
N ILE A 254 12.12 2.58 -4.94
CA ILE A 254 12.82 2.59 -3.64
C ILE A 254 11.88 2.49 -2.42
N GLY A 255 10.64 2.08 -2.68
CA GLY A 255 9.59 1.95 -1.67
C GLY A 255 8.82 3.25 -1.41
N SER A 256 7.92 3.18 -0.46
CA SER A 256 6.98 4.24 -0.13
C SER A 256 6.76 4.31 1.38
N ASP A 257 6.29 5.46 1.84
CA ASP A 257 5.88 5.69 3.22
C ASP A 257 4.36 5.93 3.29
N ALA A 258 3.79 5.81 4.49
CA ALA A 258 2.41 6.19 4.72
C ALA A 258 2.33 7.69 5.03
N ASP A 259 1.32 8.38 4.50
CA ASP A 259 1.02 9.74 4.95
C ASP A 259 0.22 9.70 6.25
N LEU A 260 0.92 10.04 7.32
CA LEU A 260 0.37 10.10 8.67
C LEU A 260 0.02 11.54 9.08
N ALA A 261 0.03 12.52 8.16
CA ALA A 261 -0.20 13.93 8.48
C ALA A 261 -1.55 14.16 9.18
N ILE A 262 -2.63 13.53 8.68
CA ILE A 262 -3.96 13.64 9.29
C ILE A 262 -3.96 13.02 10.69
N LEU A 263 -3.35 11.84 10.87
CA LEU A 263 -3.24 11.16 12.17
C LEU A 263 -2.47 12.03 13.18
N LYS A 264 -1.31 12.57 12.79
CA LYS A 264 -0.52 13.46 13.64
C LYS A 264 -1.28 14.74 13.97
N GLY A 265 -2.02 15.30 13.01
CA GLY A 265 -2.89 16.46 13.21
C GLY A 265 -3.99 16.22 14.25
N LEU A 266 -4.44 14.97 14.41
CA LEU A 266 -5.37 14.55 15.46
C LEU A 266 -4.69 14.30 16.83
N GLY A 267 -3.36 14.40 16.91
CA GLY A 267 -2.60 14.09 18.13
C GLY A 267 -2.25 12.62 18.30
N VAL A 268 -2.38 11.80 17.24
CA VAL A 268 -1.90 10.41 17.26
C VAL A 268 -0.38 10.42 17.31
N ARG A 269 0.17 9.72 18.30
CA ARG A 269 1.61 9.52 18.45
C ARG A 269 2.09 8.48 17.46
N THR A 270 3.31 8.66 16.98
CA THR A 270 3.97 7.79 16.00
C THR A 270 5.32 7.33 16.53
N GLU A 271 5.81 6.23 15.99
CA GLU A 271 7.14 5.69 16.28
C GLU A 271 7.85 5.20 15.02
N LYS A 272 9.16 5.00 15.13
CA LYS A 272 9.96 4.44 14.04
C LYS A 272 9.71 2.93 13.94
N GLY A 273 8.90 2.54 12.97
CA GLY A 273 8.72 1.15 12.60
C GLY A 273 9.85 0.64 11.70
N LYS A 274 9.75 -0.64 11.31
CA LYS A 274 10.78 -1.34 10.54
C LYS A 274 11.05 -0.76 9.14
N TYR A 275 10.02 -0.24 8.47
CA TYR A 275 10.14 0.30 7.10
C TYR A 275 9.52 1.68 6.97
N GLY A 276 9.56 2.48 8.03
CA GLY A 276 8.93 3.80 8.05
C GLY A 276 8.24 4.05 9.38
N GLU A 277 7.78 5.27 9.52
CA GLU A 277 7.01 5.70 10.68
C GLU A 277 5.64 5.00 10.70
N VAL A 278 5.20 4.61 11.88
CA VAL A 278 3.91 3.93 12.10
C VAL A 278 3.18 4.60 13.28
N PRO A 279 1.84 4.59 13.32
CA PRO A 279 1.09 5.05 14.49
C PRO A 279 1.31 4.12 15.68
N ILE A 280 1.26 4.66 16.89
CA ILE A 280 1.19 3.89 18.13
C ILE A 280 -0.28 3.54 18.38
N TYR A 281 -0.57 2.25 18.53
CA TYR A 281 -1.91 1.74 18.77
C TYR A 281 -1.87 0.49 19.66
N SER A 282 -3.00 0.15 20.26
CA SER A 282 -3.17 -1.12 21.00
C SER A 282 -3.30 -2.28 20.04
N GLU A 283 -2.42 -3.28 20.10
CA GLU A 283 -2.56 -4.50 19.28
C GLU A 283 -3.81 -5.31 19.62
N GLU A 284 -4.39 -5.09 20.81
CA GLU A 284 -5.66 -5.70 21.19
C GLU A 284 -6.85 -4.99 20.56
N THR A 285 -6.96 -3.67 20.65
CA THR A 285 -8.16 -2.94 20.21
C THR A 285 -8.04 -2.29 18.84
N PHE A 286 -6.82 -2.16 18.32
CA PHE A 286 -6.45 -1.37 17.14
C PHE A 286 -6.71 0.14 17.28
N GLU A 287 -7.01 0.60 18.49
CA GLU A 287 -7.24 2.00 18.82
C GLU A 287 -5.90 2.70 19.09
N THR A 288 -5.80 3.95 18.64
CA THR A 288 -4.64 4.80 18.90
C THR A 288 -4.71 5.42 20.31
N ASN A 289 -3.78 6.31 20.65
CA ASN A 289 -3.90 7.12 21.87
C ASN A 289 -5.01 8.18 21.81
N VAL A 290 -5.65 8.38 20.65
CA VAL A 290 -6.80 9.27 20.47
C VAL A 290 -8.04 8.39 20.41
N ALA A 291 -8.92 8.53 21.40
CA ALA A 291 -10.10 7.69 21.51
C ALA A 291 -11.02 7.84 20.29
N GLY A 292 -11.55 6.73 19.79
CA GLY A 292 -12.36 6.70 18.57
C GLY A 292 -11.57 6.75 17.26
N ILE A 293 -10.24 6.83 17.30
CA ILE A 293 -9.37 6.74 16.13
C ILE A 293 -8.66 5.39 16.11
N TYR A 294 -8.94 4.61 15.06
CA TYR A 294 -8.44 3.26 14.85
C TYR A 294 -7.59 3.15 13.58
N VAL A 295 -6.71 2.15 13.54
CA VAL A 295 -5.79 1.92 12.41
C VAL A 295 -5.76 0.44 11.99
N ALA A 296 -5.72 0.18 10.68
CA ALA A 296 -5.56 -1.19 10.15
C ALA A 296 -4.84 -1.21 8.80
N GLY A 297 -4.17 -2.33 8.51
CA GLY A 297 -3.52 -2.57 7.22
C GLY A 297 -2.05 -2.18 7.16
N HIS A 298 -1.55 -1.92 5.95
CA HIS A 298 -0.11 -2.01 5.65
C HIS A 298 0.78 -1.07 6.49
N PHE A 299 0.28 0.11 6.87
CA PHE A 299 1.02 1.09 7.64
C PHE A 299 1.10 0.78 9.14
N THR A 300 0.53 -0.35 9.58
CA THR A 300 0.67 -0.90 10.93
C THR A 300 1.67 -2.08 10.93
N ASN A 301 1.72 -2.88 12.00
CA ASN A 301 2.49 -4.12 12.01
C ASN A 301 1.91 -5.21 11.08
N GLN A 302 0.72 -4.99 10.51
CA GLN A 302 0.00 -5.93 9.63
C GLN A 302 0.21 -5.60 8.15
N ARG A 303 1.44 -5.80 7.67
CA ARG A 303 1.92 -5.32 6.36
C ARG A 303 1.41 -6.09 5.15
N HIS A 304 1.03 -7.35 5.32
CA HIS A 304 0.55 -8.18 4.21
C HIS A 304 -0.99 -8.16 4.15
N ILE A 305 -1.54 -8.44 2.96
CA ILE A 305 -2.99 -8.45 2.72
C ILE A 305 -3.71 -9.32 3.76
N LYS A 306 -3.21 -10.52 4.05
CA LYS A 306 -3.79 -11.40 5.06
C LYS A 306 -3.88 -10.76 6.45
N GLY A 307 -2.79 -10.16 6.92
CA GLY A 307 -2.75 -9.46 8.20
C GLY A 307 -3.69 -8.26 8.23
N ALA A 308 -3.79 -7.53 7.13
CA ALA A 308 -4.71 -6.40 6.98
C ALA A 308 -6.18 -6.84 7.09
N ILE A 309 -6.53 -7.97 6.46
CA ILE A 309 -7.86 -8.58 6.55
C ILE A 309 -8.15 -9.07 7.97
N ASP A 310 -7.21 -9.77 8.60
CA ASP A 310 -7.37 -10.34 9.93
C ASP A 310 -7.51 -9.25 11.00
N ALA A 311 -6.75 -8.15 10.88
CA ALA A 311 -6.87 -6.98 11.74
C ALA A 311 -8.29 -6.40 11.70
N ALA A 312 -8.84 -6.20 10.49
CA ALA A 312 -10.19 -5.69 10.33
C ALA A 312 -11.26 -6.62 10.92
N LYS A 313 -11.11 -7.94 10.74
CA LYS A 313 -11.99 -8.95 11.38
C LYS A 313 -11.96 -8.91 12.90
N ALA A 314 -10.79 -8.66 13.48
CA ALA A 314 -10.63 -8.60 14.92
C ALA A 314 -11.07 -7.26 15.54
N LEU A 315 -10.93 -6.16 14.79
CA LEU A 315 -11.22 -4.80 15.24
C LEU A 315 -12.71 -4.55 15.45
N ILE A 316 -13.55 -4.84 14.45
CA ILE A 316 -14.95 -4.41 14.46
C ILE A 316 -15.76 -4.99 15.63
N PRO A 317 -15.66 -6.29 15.99
CA PRO A 317 -16.36 -6.82 17.17
C PRO A 317 -15.97 -6.12 18.48
N LYS A 318 -14.71 -5.67 18.60
CA LYS A 318 -14.22 -4.95 19.77
C LYS A 318 -14.77 -3.52 19.83
N LEU A 319 -14.83 -2.83 18.70
CA LEU A 319 -15.45 -1.51 18.60
C LEU A 319 -16.93 -1.54 19.01
N VAL A 320 -17.67 -2.57 18.57
CA VAL A 320 -19.08 -2.77 18.95
C VAL A 320 -19.21 -2.99 20.46
N SER A 321 -18.34 -3.81 21.04
CA SER A 321 -18.36 -4.13 22.46
C SER A 321 -18.08 -2.90 23.32
N ALA A 322 -17.08 -2.09 22.95
CA ALA A 322 -16.78 -0.81 23.61
C ALA A 322 -17.96 0.17 23.52
N SER A 323 -18.61 0.24 22.34
CA SER A 323 -19.79 1.09 22.12
C SER A 323 -21.00 0.67 22.96
N GLN A 324 -21.19 -0.64 23.19
CA GLN A 324 -22.27 -1.16 24.04
C GLN A 324 -22.03 -0.90 25.53
N ILE A 325 -20.78 -1.06 25.99
CA ILE A 325 -20.38 -0.74 27.37
C ILE A 325 -20.65 0.74 27.64
N TRP A 326 -20.24 1.63 26.74
CA TRP A 326 -20.45 3.07 26.87
C TRP A 326 -21.94 3.46 26.93
N LYS A 327 -22.79 2.84 26.08
CA LYS A 327 -24.24 3.04 26.16
C LYS A 327 -24.81 2.57 27.50
N SER A 328 -24.30 1.48 28.06
CA SER A 328 -24.77 0.95 29.34
C SER A 328 -24.35 1.80 30.54
N GLU A 329 -23.15 2.37 30.52
CA GLU A 329 -22.61 3.23 31.58
C GLU A 329 -23.30 4.61 31.59
N ASN A 330 -23.45 5.23 30.42
CA ASN A 330 -24.15 6.52 30.33
C ASN A 330 -25.67 6.41 30.50
N SER A 331 -26.28 5.25 30.25
CA SER A 331 -27.70 5.05 30.57
C SER A 331 -27.99 4.97 32.07
N ARG A 332 -26.99 4.68 32.90
CA ARG A 332 -27.12 4.63 34.37
C ARG A 332 -27.00 5.99 35.03
N GLU A 333 -26.30 6.95 34.40
CA GLU A 333 -26.16 8.32 34.92
C GLU A 333 -27.43 9.17 34.76
N PHE A 334 -28.39 8.75 33.92
CA PHE A 334 -29.70 9.43 33.79
C PHE A 334 -30.83 8.80 34.62
N THR A 335 -30.51 7.87 35.53
CA THR A 335 -31.49 7.17 36.37
C THR A 335 -31.30 7.34 37.89
N ASN A 336 -30.55 8.35 38.34
CA ASN A 336 -30.46 8.71 39.77
C ASN A 336 -30.85 10.16 40.03
#